data_AF-A0A2V9E8F1-F1
#
_entry.id   AF-A0A2V9E8F1-F1
#
_cell.length_a   1.000
_cell.length_b   1.000
_cell.length_c   1.000
_cell.angle_alpha   90.00
_cell.angle_beta   90.00
_cell.angle_gamma   90.00
#
_symmetry.space_group_name_H-M   'P 1'
#
loop_
_entity.id
_entity.type
_entity.pdbx_description
1 polymer ?
#
loop_
_entity_poly.entity_id
_entity_poly.type
_entity_poly.pdbx_seq_one_letter_code
_entity_poly.pdbx_strand_id
1 'polypeptide(L)'
;MNCGTRLGLTVLSMCAYGFAQKKDPEMAKIFAASQYVFVETIYGPLETTTLDSRVSPEDRRAVFNVEDAVRSWGRYRLTLNRGDAELVFVVRKGQLLAANIGIKISGVPNPRGGPSQRGTSGEASAEVGPAHDLLVVYAKNPDGSLGGPLWNRTLDHGLDAPGLPLFKKFKDEVEASSKTQTKKTP
;
A
#
# COMPACT_ATOMS: atom_id res chain seq x y z
N MET A 1 -8.59 63.89 18.18
CA MET A 1 -8.08 64.19 16.83
C MET A 1 -6.79 63.42 16.59
N ASN A 2 -6.88 62.49 15.65
CA ASN A 2 -5.93 61.69 14.84
C ASN A 2 -4.46 61.42 15.25
N CYS A 3 -4.04 60.21 14.80
CA CYS A 3 -2.78 59.84 14.11
C CYS A 3 -1.89 58.90 14.95
N GLY A 4 -1.43 57.73 14.49
CA GLY A 4 -1.51 57.07 13.19
C GLY A 4 -0.79 55.71 13.27
N THR A 5 -1.21 54.81 12.39
CA THR A 5 -0.77 53.43 12.12
C THR A 5 0.73 53.19 12.08
N ARG A 6 1.22 52.07 12.66
CA ARG A 6 2.34 51.31 12.08
C ARG A 6 2.12 49.80 12.15
N LEU A 7 2.30 49.23 10.96
CA LEU A 7 2.23 47.85 10.52
C LEU A 7 3.49 47.06 10.91
N GLY A 8 3.33 45.73 11.04
CA GLY A 8 4.40 44.74 10.89
C GLY A 8 4.41 43.73 12.03
N LEU A 9 4.68 42.44 11.86
CA LEU A 9 4.95 41.57 10.71
C LEU A 9 5.00 40.15 11.31
N THR A 10 4.57 39.12 10.58
CA THR A 10 4.82 37.66 10.81
C THR A 10 4.16 37.04 12.05
N VAL A 11 3.50 35.88 11.98
CA VAL A 11 3.92 34.62 11.38
C VAL A 11 2.73 33.92 10.74
N LEU A 12 2.87 33.57 9.46
CA LEU A 12 1.98 32.63 8.79
C LEU A 12 2.24 31.24 9.39
N SER A 13 1.48 30.88 10.43
CA SER A 13 1.48 29.53 10.99
C SER A 13 0.86 28.60 9.96
N MET A 14 1.71 28.07 9.07
CA MET A 14 1.38 26.98 8.18
C MET A 14 1.25 25.72 9.04
N CYS A 15 0.09 25.56 9.69
CA CYS A 15 -0.24 24.33 10.39
C CYS A 15 -0.26 23.21 9.36
N ALA A 16 0.79 22.39 9.40
CA ALA A 16 0.83 21.12 8.70
C ALA A 16 -0.45 20.36 9.02
N TYR A 17 -1.25 20.07 8.00
CA TYR A 17 -2.33 19.09 8.06
C TYR A 17 -1.70 17.69 8.19
N GLY A 18 -1.11 17.40 9.35
CA GLY A 18 -0.91 16.04 9.78
C GLY A 18 -2.28 15.52 10.19
N PHE A 19 -2.87 14.64 9.37
CA PHE A 19 -3.94 13.76 9.85
C PHE A 19 -3.35 12.92 11.00
N ALA A 20 -3.43 13.43 12.22
CA ALA A 20 -3.12 12.69 13.42
C ALA A 20 -4.19 11.61 13.56
N GLN A 21 -3.92 10.44 12.98
CA GLN A 21 -4.70 9.24 13.22
C GLN A 21 -4.75 9.05 14.74
N LYS A 22 -5.95 9.16 15.33
CA LYS A 22 -6.12 8.93 16.76
C LYS A 22 -5.63 7.52 17.05
N LYS A 23 -4.65 7.41 17.96
CA LYS A 23 -4.09 6.12 18.37
C LYS A 23 -5.20 5.30 19.03
N ASP A 24 -5.79 4.38 18.29
CA ASP A 24 -6.86 3.51 18.79
C ASP A 24 -6.26 2.51 19.79
N PRO A 25 -6.67 2.55 21.06
CA PRO A 25 -6.16 1.63 22.08
C PRO A 25 -6.52 0.17 21.76
N GLU A 26 -7.59 -0.11 21.01
CA GLU A 26 -8.00 -1.46 20.65
C GLU A 26 -7.06 -2.08 19.62
N MET A 27 -6.75 -1.36 18.54
CA MET A 27 -5.80 -1.83 17.52
C MET A 27 -4.42 -2.12 18.11
N ALA A 28 -3.96 -1.26 19.04
CA ALA A 28 -2.69 -1.46 19.73
C ALA A 28 -2.67 -2.75 20.58
N LYS A 29 -3.80 -3.15 21.19
CA LYS A 29 -3.89 -4.43 21.91
C LYS A 29 -3.78 -5.61 20.95
N ILE A 30 -4.44 -5.55 19.80
CA ILE A 30 -4.37 -6.61 18.79
C ILE A 30 -2.92 -6.79 18.32
N PHE A 31 -2.23 -5.72 17.93
CA PHE A 31 -0.82 -5.79 17.50
C PHE A 31 0.16 -6.24 18.61
N ALA A 32 -0.21 -6.09 19.88
CA ALA A 32 0.58 -6.56 21.02
C ALA A 32 0.31 -8.04 21.34
N ALA A 33 -0.92 -8.51 21.14
CA ALA A 33 -1.31 -9.90 21.38
C ALA A 33 -0.87 -10.84 20.24
N SER A 34 -0.80 -10.34 19.01
CA SER A 34 -0.44 -11.15 17.84
C SER A 34 1.04 -11.57 17.81
N GLN A 35 1.28 -12.82 17.41
CA GLN A 35 2.57 -13.46 17.22
C GLN A 35 2.80 -13.89 15.77
N TYR A 36 1.77 -14.42 15.09
CA TYR A 36 1.91 -15.01 13.76
C TYR A 36 1.34 -14.13 12.65
N VAL A 37 2.13 -13.96 11.58
CA VAL A 37 1.80 -13.17 10.40
C VAL A 37 1.84 -14.06 9.15
N PHE A 38 0.86 -13.89 8.27
CA PHE A 38 0.88 -14.39 6.90
C PHE A 38 0.89 -13.21 5.92
N VAL A 39 1.63 -13.31 4.82
CA VAL A 39 1.72 -12.27 3.80
C VAL A 39 1.11 -12.79 2.50
N GLU A 40 0.20 -12.02 1.90
CA GLU A 40 -0.49 -12.40 0.69
C GLU A 40 -0.71 -11.21 -0.26
N THR A 41 -1.10 -11.50 -1.50
CA THR A 41 -1.48 -10.44 -2.44
C THR A 41 -2.94 -10.06 -2.26
N ILE A 42 -3.38 -8.95 -2.86
CA ILE A 42 -4.81 -8.61 -2.91
C ILE A 42 -5.69 -9.68 -3.60
N TYR A 43 -5.09 -10.59 -4.37
CA TYR A 43 -5.78 -11.68 -5.05
C TYR A 43 -5.81 -12.96 -4.22
N GLY A 44 -5.13 -12.97 -3.07
CA GLY A 44 -5.05 -14.10 -2.15
C GLY A 44 -3.63 -14.66 -1.99
N PRO A 45 -3.50 -15.81 -1.31
CA PRO A 45 -2.25 -16.51 -1.07
C PRO A 45 -1.51 -16.85 -2.36
N LEU A 46 -0.18 -16.75 -2.36
CA LEU A 46 0.62 -17.14 -3.53
C LEU A 46 0.45 -18.63 -3.90
N GLU A 47 0.20 -19.49 -2.91
CA GLU A 47 -0.04 -20.93 -3.11
C GLU A 47 -1.21 -21.20 -4.06
N THR A 48 -2.29 -20.41 -3.96
CA THR A 48 -3.49 -20.58 -4.78
C THR A 48 -3.50 -19.67 -6.01
N THR A 49 -2.62 -18.68 -6.07
CA THR A 49 -2.59 -17.65 -7.13
C THR A 49 -1.33 -17.68 -8.00
N THR A 50 -0.51 -18.73 -7.90
CA THR A 50 0.75 -18.85 -8.66
C THR A 50 0.55 -18.73 -10.18
N LEU A 51 -0.56 -19.27 -10.71
CA LEU A 51 -0.91 -19.22 -12.14
C LEU A 51 -1.91 -18.10 -12.49
N ASP A 52 -2.28 -17.27 -11.53
CA ASP A 52 -3.20 -16.16 -11.76
C ASP A 52 -2.46 -15.04 -12.50
N SER A 53 -2.84 -14.79 -13.75
CA SER A 53 -2.27 -13.73 -14.58
C SER A 53 -2.43 -12.32 -13.99
N ARG A 54 -3.34 -12.13 -13.03
CA ARG A 54 -3.53 -10.86 -12.31
C ARG A 54 -2.44 -10.61 -11.28
N VAL A 55 -1.79 -11.66 -10.78
CA VAL A 55 -0.66 -11.54 -9.85
C VAL A 55 0.60 -11.27 -10.66
N SER A 56 1.10 -10.05 -10.60
CA SER A 56 2.30 -9.65 -11.32
C SER A 56 3.57 -10.24 -10.68
N PRO A 57 4.68 -10.37 -11.43
CA PRO A 57 5.98 -10.68 -10.85
C PRO A 57 6.38 -9.71 -9.74
N GLU A 58 5.99 -8.45 -9.85
CA GLU A 58 6.26 -7.40 -8.88
C GLU A 58 5.46 -7.60 -7.58
N ASP A 59 4.20 -8.04 -7.67
CA ASP A 59 3.41 -8.42 -6.49
C ASP A 59 4.05 -9.59 -5.74
N ARG A 60 4.49 -10.62 -6.47
CA ARG A 60 5.20 -11.78 -5.88
C ARG A 60 6.46 -11.31 -5.16
N ARG A 61 7.25 -10.44 -5.79
CA ARG A 61 8.45 -9.87 -5.17
C ARG A 61 8.12 -9.00 -3.96
N ALA A 62 7.02 -8.24 -3.99
CA ALA A 62 6.58 -7.45 -2.85
C ALA A 62 6.21 -8.32 -1.64
N VAL A 63 5.56 -9.47 -1.85
CA VAL A 63 5.31 -10.47 -0.79
C VAL A 63 6.63 -10.89 -0.15
N PHE A 64 7.61 -11.35 -0.94
CA PHE A 64 8.92 -11.78 -0.43
C PHE A 64 9.67 -10.67 0.32
N ASN A 65 9.63 -9.44 -0.19
CA ASN A 65 10.28 -8.29 0.47
C ASN A 65 9.63 -7.99 1.83
N VAL A 66 8.30 -8.06 1.92
CA VAL A 66 7.57 -7.83 3.19
C VAL A 66 7.79 -8.99 4.16
N GLU A 67 7.82 -10.23 3.69
CA GLU A 67 8.20 -11.39 4.51
C GLU A 67 9.60 -11.21 5.11
N ASP A 68 10.58 -10.84 4.29
CA ASP A 68 11.94 -10.58 4.78
C ASP A 68 11.98 -9.42 5.79
N ALA A 69 11.20 -8.36 5.57
CA ALA A 69 11.08 -7.26 6.50
C ALA A 69 10.42 -7.67 7.84
N VAL A 70 9.39 -8.51 7.81
CA VAL A 70 8.77 -9.09 9.01
C VAL A 70 9.79 -9.94 9.76
N ARG A 71 10.51 -10.82 9.06
CA ARG A 71 11.52 -11.70 9.64
C ARG A 71 12.68 -10.92 10.26
N SER A 72 13.19 -9.91 9.57
CA SER A 72 14.29 -9.07 10.05
C SER A 72 13.89 -8.18 11.23
N TRP A 73 12.62 -7.76 11.31
CA TRP A 73 12.13 -7.03 12.48
C TRP A 73 12.07 -7.92 13.73
N GLY A 74 11.77 -9.21 13.57
CA GLY A 74 11.78 -10.19 14.66
C GLY A 74 10.65 -10.05 15.69
N ARG A 75 9.72 -9.09 15.49
CA ARG A 75 8.54 -8.91 16.35
C ARG A 75 7.50 -10.00 16.14
N TYR A 76 7.27 -10.38 14.89
CA TYR A 76 6.29 -11.39 14.49
C TYR A 76 6.99 -12.59 13.84
N ARG A 77 6.35 -13.76 13.91
CA ARG A 77 6.79 -14.98 13.23
C ARG A 77 5.98 -15.15 11.95
N LEU A 78 6.66 -15.39 10.84
CA LEU A 78 5.99 -15.81 9.62
C LEU A 78 5.43 -17.23 9.79
N THR A 79 4.21 -17.44 9.31
CA THR A 79 3.63 -18.78 9.16
C THR A 79 3.45 -19.11 7.68
N LEU A 80 3.53 -20.39 7.33
CA LEU A 80 3.23 -20.89 5.98
C LEU A 80 1.72 -21.09 5.78
N ASN A 81 1.00 -21.43 6.86
CA ASN A 81 -0.43 -21.62 6.79
C ASN A 81 -1.14 -20.33 7.15
N ARG A 82 -1.92 -19.78 6.21
CA ARG A 82 -2.82 -18.64 6.48
C ARG A 82 -3.75 -18.88 7.68
N GLY A 83 -4.14 -20.13 7.92
CA GLY A 83 -5.01 -20.53 9.03
C GLY A 83 -4.41 -20.28 10.42
N ASP A 84 -3.08 -20.33 10.54
CA ASP A 84 -2.36 -20.15 11.81
C ASP A 84 -2.03 -18.67 12.09
N ALA A 85 -2.28 -17.78 11.14
CA ALA A 85 -1.94 -16.37 11.25
C ALA A 85 -2.98 -15.59 12.05
N GLU A 86 -2.55 -14.70 12.93
CA GLU A 86 -3.45 -13.77 13.61
C GLU A 86 -3.56 -12.45 12.85
N LEU A 87 -2.48 -12.10 12.12
CA LEU A 87 -2.43 -10.95 11.24
C LEU A 87 -2.18 -11.40 9.80
N VAL A 88 -2.91 -10.81 8.87
CA VAL A 88 -2.71 -11.03 7.42
C VAL A 88 -2.31 -9.72 6.78
N PHE A 89 -1.14 -9.72 6.16
CA PHE A 89 -0.54 -8.58 5.48
C PHE A 89 -0.83 -8.73 4.00
N VAL A 90 -1.68 -7.87 3.48
CA VAL A 90 -2.09 -7.87 2.08
C VAL A 90 -1.29 -6.80 1.34
N VAL A 91 -0.59 -7.21 0.29
CA VAL A 91 0.25 -6.34 -0.53
C VAL A 91 -0.22 -6.25 -1.97
N ARG A 92 0.07 -5.12 -2.61
CA ARG A 92 -0.01 -4.94 -4.05
C ARG A 92 1.02 -3.92 -4.50
N LYS A 93 1.77 -4.22 -5.55
CA LYS A 93 2.63 -3.25 -6.22
C LYS A 93 1.78 -2.32 -7.09
N GLY A 94 2.02 -1.03 -6.99
CA GLY A 94 1.51 -0.05 -7.94
C GLY A 94 2.16 -0.29 -9.30
N GLN A 95 1.33 -0.40 -10.33
CA GLN A 95 1.82 -0.42 -11.71
C GLN A 95 1.62 0.98 -12.28
N LEU A 96 2.71 1.73 -12.37
CA LEU A 96 2.78 2.89 -13.25
C LEU A 96 2.89 2.33 -14.67
N LEU A 97 1.78 1.88 -15.25
CA LEU A 97 1.68 1.90 -16.71
C LEU A 97 1.69 3.38 -17.07
N ALA A 98 2.89 3.90 -17.33
CA ALA A 98 3.07 5.18 -17.98
C ALA A 98 2.13 5.18 -19.18
N ALA A 99 1.34 6.26 -19.31
CA ALA A 99 0.58 6.58 -20.50
C ALA A 99 1.52 6.90 -21.70
N ASN A 100 2.48 6.00 -21.97
CA ASN A 100 3.42 6.05 -23.06
C ASN A 100 3.05 4.95 -24.06
N ILE A 101 1.82 4.98 -24.58
CA ILE A 101 1.52 4.42 -25.89
C ILE A 101 1.17 5.59 -26.82
N GLY A 102 2.18 6.45 -27.00
CA GLY A 102 2.28 7.41 -28.09
C GLY A 102 3.33 7.00 -29.12
N ILE A 103 3.78 5.74 -29.16
CA ILE A 103 4.67 5.26 -30.21
C ILE A 103 3.82 4.88 -31.42
N LYS A 104 3.57 5.88 -32.28
CA LYS A 104 3.27 5.64 -33.69
C LYS A 104 4.50 4.99 -34.31
N ILE A 105 4.44 3.68 -34.55
CA ILE A 105 5.38 3.05 -35.49
C ILE A 105 4.95 3.53 -36.88
N SER A 106 5.51 4.67 -37.31
CA SER A 106 5.49 5.05 -38.71
C SER A 106 6.37 4.07 -39.49
N GLY A 107 5.78 3.39 -40.46
CA GLY A 107 6.53 2.97 -41.65
C GLY A 107 6.50 1.48 -41.98
N VAL A 108 5.39 1.02 -42.55
CA VAL A 108 5.45 0.02 -43.64
C VAL A 108 4.47 0.48 -44.73
N PRO A 109 4.91 0.90 -45.93
CA PRO A 109 3.98 1.24 -47.01
C PRO A 109 3.49 -0.05 -47.66
N ASN A 110 2.20 -0.36 -47.54
CA ASN A 110 1.55 -1.36 -48.38
C ASN A 110 0.74 -0.63 -49.48
N PRO A 111 1.05 -0.80 -50.78
CA PRO A 111 0.36 -0.10 -51.85
C PRO A 111 -0.77 -0.97 -52.40
N ARG A 112 -2.00 -0.83 -51.89
CA ARG A 112 -3.23 -1.16 -52.64
C ARG A 112 -4.52 -0.84 -51.86
N GLY A 113 -5.20 0.22 -52.28
CA GLY A 113 -6.66 0.26 -52.51
C GLY A 113 -7.62 0.55 -51.35
N GLY A 114 -8.27 1.72 -51.37
CA GLY A 114 -9.63 1.92 -50.85
C GLY A 114 -9.85 3.13 -49.92
N PRO A 115 -10.77 4.07 -50.21
CA PRO A 115 -11.04 5.23 -49.37
C PRO A 115 -12.17 4.94 -48.37
N SER A 116 -11.90 5.07 -47.07
CA SER A 116 -12.81 5.59 -46.02
C SER A 116 -12.20 5.40 -44.64
N GLN A 117 -11.43 6.39 -44.20
CA GLN A 117 -11.06 6.55 -42.80
C GLN A 117 -12.31 6.95 -42.01
N ARG A 118 -12.95 5.98 -41.35
CA ARG A 118 -13.73 6.24 -40.14
C ARG A 118 -12.95 5.60 -39.00
N GLY A 119 -12.16 6.43 -38.32
CA GLY A 119 -11.49 6.04 -37.10
C GLY A 119 -12.53 5.74 -36.04
N THR A 120 -12.95 4.47 -35.96
CA THR A 120 -13.47 3.95 -34.70
C THR A 120 -12.23 3.79 -33.82
N SER A 121 -12.00 4.81 -33.00
CA SER A 121 -11.17 4.68 -31.80
C SER A 121 -11.71 3.47 -31.05
N GLY A 122 -11.01 2.33 -31.18
CA GLY A 122 -11.12 1.28 -30.20
C GLY A 122 -10.71 1.92 -28.90
N GLU A 123 -11.68 2.20 -28.05
CA GLU A 123 -11.45 2.46 -26.64
C GLU A 123 -10.84 1.17 -26.10
N ALA A 124 -9.52 1.05 -26.26
CA ALA A 124 -8.74 0.24 -25.35
C ALA A 124 -8.99 0.89 -23.99
N SER A 125 -9.93 0.34 -23.24
CA SER A 125 -9.98 0.51 -21.80
C SER A 125 -8.68 -0.08 -21.30
N ALA A 126 -7.61 0.71 -21.37
CA ALA A 126 -6.42 0.49 -20.59
C ALA A 126 -6.92 0.68 -19.16
N GLU A 127 -7.33 -0.41 -18.52
CA GLU A 127 -7.55 -0.47 -17.09
C GLU A 127 -6.23 0.02 -16.48
N VAL A 128 -6.17 1.30 -16.13
CA VAL A 128 -5.02 1.90 -15.47
C VAL A 128 -4.99 1.25 -14.10
N GLY A 129 -4.14 0.23 -13.96
CA GLY A 129 -3.86 -0.39 -12.68
C GLY A 129 -3.57 0.70 -11.64
N PRO A 130 -4.00 0.53 -10.38
CA PRO A 130 -3.80 1.55 -9.36
C PRO A 130 -2.32 1.93 -9.26
N ALA A 131 -2.03 3.23 -9.37
CA ALA A 131 -0.68 3.75 -9.55
C ALA A 131 0.27 3.46 -8.36
N HIS A 132 -0.29 3.34 -7.16
CA HIS A 132 0.47 3.29 -5.91
C HIS A 132 0.54 1.89 -5.30
N ASP A 133 1.67 1.60 -4.65
CA ASP A 133 1.80 0.39 -3.82
C ASP A 133 0.82 0.47 -2.65
N LEU A 134 0.39 -0.70 -2.18
CA LEU A 134 -0.58 -0.86 -1.11
C LEU A 134 -0.06 -1.86 -0.09
N LEU A 135 -0.16 -1.51 1.19
CA LEU A 135 -0.04 -2.46 2.30
C LEU A 135 -1.26 -2.29 3.20
N VAL A 136 -1.97 -3.39 3.44
CA VAL A 136 -3.09 -3.48 4.37
C VAL A 136 -2.81 -4.58 5.38
N VAL A 137 -3.13 -4.33 6.64
CA VAL A 137 -3.01 -5.31 7.71
C VAL A 137 -4.39 -5.58 8.29
N TYR A 138 -4.76 -6.85 8.31
CA TYR A 138 -6.02 -7.34 8.85
C TYR A 138 -5.78 -8.22 10.07
N ALA A 139 -6.70 -8.20 11.04
CA ALA A 139 -6.84 -9.30 11.98
C ALA A 139 -7.59 -10.45 11.30
N LYS A 140 -7.14 -11.69 11.53
CA LYS A 140 -7.90 -12.88 11.19
C LYS A 140 -8.87 -13.21 12.30
N ASN A 141 -10.14 -13.37 11.96
CA ASN A 141 -11.18 -13.81 12.88
C ASN A 141 -11.06 -15.33 13.14
N PRO A 142 -11.66 -15.85 14.23
CA PRO A 142 -11.66 -17.28 14.53
C PRO A 142 -12.28 -18.15 13.43
N ASP A 143 -13.24 -17.61 12.67
CA ASP A 143 -13.89 -18.27 11.54
C ASP A 143 -13.03 -18.28 10.25
N GLY A 144 -11.82 -17.70 10.29
CA GLY A 144 -10.89 -17.59 9.17
C GLY A 144 -11.15 -16.40 8.23
N SER A 145 -12.22 -15.64 8.45
CA SER A 145 -12.48 -14.38 7.73
C SER A 145 -11.50 -13.28 8.17
N LEU A 146 -11.35 -12.26 7.32
CA LEU A 146 -10.62 -11.06 7.70
C LEU A 146 -11.59 -10.05 8.31
N GLY A 147 -11.22 -9.46 9.45
CA GLY A 147 -11.94 -8.33 10.03
C GLY A 147 -11.78 -7.05 9.20
N GLY A 148 -12.17 -5.92 9.77
CA GLY A 148 -11.85 -4.60 9.19
C GLY A 148 -10.33 -4.37 9.11
N PRO A 149 -9.85 -3.51 8.19
CA PRO A 149 -8.43 -3.21 8.10
C PRO A 149 -7.96 -2.48 9.38
N LEU A 150 -7.02 -3.09 10.10
CA LEU A 150 -6.36 -2.47 11.26
C LEU A 150 -5.38 -1.38 10.82
N TRP A 151 -4.78 -1.56 9.65
CA TRP A 151 -3.86 -0.60 9.08
C TRP A 151 -3.95 -0.65 7.57
N ASN A 152 -3.93 0.52 6.92
CA ASN A 152 -4.02 0.62 5.47
C ASN A 152 -3.33 1.90 4.99
N ARG A 153 -2.34 1.77 4.11
CA ARG A 153 -1.73 2.91 3.42
C ARG A 153 -1.34 2.55 1.99
N THR A 154 -1.36 3.57 1.15
CA THR A 154 -0.76 3.54 -0.18
C THR A 154 0.42 4.50 -0.25
N LEU A 155 1.40 4.18 -1.09
CA LEU A 155 2.54 5.05 -1.36
C LEU A 155 3.22 4.67 -2.67
N ASP A 156 3.69 5.65 -3.42
CA ASP A 156 4.63 5.42 -4.52
C ASP A 156 5.89 4.73 -4.01
N HIS A 157 6.28 3.64 -4.67
CA HIS A 157 7.49 2.89 -4.30
C HIS A 157 7.48 2.41 -2.82
N GLY A 158 6.28 2.27 -2.23
CA GLY A 158 6.09 1.94 -0.83
C GLY A 158 6.55 0.54 -0.41
N LEU A 159 6.66 -0.39 -1.36
CA LEU A 159 7.09 -1.78 -1.16
C LEU A 159 8.45 -2.08 -1.80
N ASP A 160 9.17 -1.05 -2.24
CA ASP A 160 10.48 -1.22 -2.86
C ASP A 160 11.56 -1.49 -1.81
N ALA A 161 12.26 -2.61 -1.99
CA ALA A 161 13.44 -2.94 -1.21
C ALA A 161 14.62 -2.02 -1.61
N PRO A 162 15.58 -1.75 -0.70
CA PRO A 162 15.64 -2.25 0.68
C PRO A 162 14.86 -1.38 1.69
N GLY A 163 14.29 -0.26 1.26
CA GLY A 163 13.71 0.73 2.17
C GLY A 163 12.33 0.36 2.74
N LEU A 164 11.53 -0.38 1.97
CA LEU A 164 10.12 -0.73 2.24
C LEU A 164 9.36 0.37 3.02
N PRO A 165 9.18 1.58 2.45
CA PRO A 165 8.68 2.72 3.22
C PRO A 165 7.31 2.49 3.89
N LEU A 166 6.40 1.72 3.26
CA LEU A 166 5.12 1.36 3.86
C LEU A 166 5.29 0.46 5.09
N PHE A 167 6.15 -0.55 4.99
CA PHE A 167 6.44 -1.44 6.13
C PHE A 167 7.11 -0.68 7.26
N LYS A 168 8.06 0.23 6.95
CA LYS A 168 8.71 1.08 7.95
C LYS A 168 7.68 1.94 8.69
N LYS A 169 6.75 2.60 7.98
CA LYS A 169 5.67 3.39 8.61
C LYS A 169 4.81 2.53 9.53
N PHE A 170 4.41 1.34 9.06
CA PHE A 170 3.65 0.39 9.88
C PHE A 170 4.40 0.04 11.17
N LYS A 171 5.68 -0.35 11.07
CA LYS A 171 6.54 -0.64 12.22
C LYS A 171 6.60 0.53 13.21
N ASP A 172 6.88 1.73 12.71
CA ASP A 172 7.00 2.93 13.55
C ASP A 172 5.70 3.23 14.29
N GLU A 173 4.54 3.07 13.63
CA GLU A 173 3.21 3.29 14.23
C GLU A 173 2.85 2.23 15.28
N VAL A 174 3.17 0.95 15.04
CA VAL A 174 2.97 -0.14 16.00
C VAL A 174 3.84 0.07 17.24
N GLU A 175 5.12 0.41 17.07
CA GLU A 175 6.03 0.68 18.17
C GLU A 175 5.60 1.90 18.98
N ALA A 176 5.19 2.99 18.32
CA ALA A 176 4.67 4.18 18.99
C ALA A 176 3.38 3.88 19.80
N SER A 177 2.53 3.00 19.29
CA SER A 177 1.29 2.61 19.95
C SER A 177 1.56 1.73 21.18
N SER A 178 2.53 0.81 21.09
CA SER A 178 2.94 -0.05 22.21
C SER A 178 3.48 0.75 23.41
N LYS A 179 4.33 1.76 23.16
CA LYS A 179 4.89 2.64 24.19
C LYS A 179 3.83 3.49 24.90
N THR A 180 2.72 3.79 24.21
CA THR A 180 1.62 4.58 24.79
C THR A 180 0.76 3.73 25.73
N GLN A 181 0.61 2.43 25.45
CA GLN A 181 -0.11 1.50 26.33
C GLN A 181 0.64 1.26 27.65
N THR A 182 1.96 1.07 27.60
CA THR A 182 2.77 0.85 28.82
C THR A 182 2.72 2.03 29.79
N LYS A 183 2.47 3.25 29.31
CA LYS A 183 2.35 4.47 30.14
C LYS A 183 0.95 4.66 30.76
N LYS A 184 -0.07 3.95 30.28
CA LYS A 184 -1.48 4.14 30.68
C LYS A 184 -2.01 3.10 31.68
N THR A 185 -1.20 2.11 32.06
CA THR A 185 -1.58 1.14 33.10
C THR A 185 -1.02 1.64 34.44
N PRO A 186 -1.85 2.09 35.39
CA PRO A 186 -1.43 2.38 36.76
C PRO A 186 -1.09 1.12 37.55
#